data_AF-A0ABD3D7W6-F1
#
_entry.id   AF-A0ABD3D7W6-F1
#
_cell.length_a   1.000
_cell.length_b   1.000
_cell.length_c   1.000
_cell.angle_alpha   90.00
_cell.angle_beta   90.00
_cell.angle_gamma   90.00
#
_symmetry.space_group_name_H-M   'P 1'
#
loop_
_entity.id
_entity.type
_entity.pdbx_description
1 polymer ?
#
loop_
_entity_poly.entity_id
_entity_poly.type
_entity_poly.pdbx_seq_one_letter_code
_entity_poly.pdbx_strand_id
1 'polypeptide(L)'
;MAPRLFRCFGRGSSDSNKHVYENNKIVTATADLTAEEQRRGGPVVVELFSSQGCAASPEADLLFSRLGRGDFNLDVPLILLAYHVDYWDYMGWKDPFGSSQWTVRQKAYVESLKLDTMFTPQIVVQGRAQCVANEEEELLSCIRSAPSVPGPAFKANFERPTPDSLKVSLTWALRTKVDQSGANVMVALYECGLITDCPDGANKNRVLSNEWRLYS
;
A
#
# COMPACT_ATOMS: atom_id res chain seq x y z
N MET A 1 -57.04 29.16 10.37
CA MET A 1 -55.67 29.25 10.94
C MET A 1 -55.76 28.83 12.40
N ALA A 2 -54.90 27.94 12.90
CA ALA A 2 -55.09 27.24 14.19
C ALA A 2 -54.87 28.14 15.42
N PRO A 3 -55.67 27.99 16.50
CA PRO A 3 -55.29 27.17 17.68
C PRO A 3 -56.48 26.33 18.26
N ARG A 4 -56.32 25.06 18.69
CA ARG A 4 -55.86 24.47 19.99
C ARG A 4 -56.86 24.47 21.19
N LEU A 5 -56.93 23.29 21.85
CA LEU A 5 -57.39 23.00 23.24
C LEU A 5 -58.92 23.10 23.49
N PHE A 6 -59.60 22.37 24.39
CA PHE A 6 -59.28 21.43 25.49
C PHE A 6 -60.18 20.14 25.38
N ARG A 7 -60.39 19.17 26.32
CA ARG A 7 -60.03 18.94 27.75
C ARG A 7 -59.89 17.42 28.08
N CYS A 8 -59.98 17.04 29.36
CA CYS A 8 -59.69 15.73 29.97
C CYS A 8 -60.92 14.84 30.25
N PHE A 9 -60.76 13.51 30.40
CA PHE A 9 -60.82 12.77 31.68
C PHE A 9 -60.80 11.22 31.50
N GLY A 10 -60.18 10.48 32.43
CA GLY A 10 -60.23 9.01 32.50
C GLY A 10 -59.15 8.42 33.43
N ARG A 11 -59.50 7.51 34.35
CA ARG A 11 -58.64 7.05 35.47
C ARG A 11 -58.89 5.56 35.79
N GLY A 12 -57.83 4.77 35.95
CA GLY A 12 -57.83 3.34 36.37
C GLY A 12 -56.48 2.71 36.00
N SER A 13 -55.56 2.42 36.92
CA SER A 13 -55.52 1.36 37.95
C SER A 13 -55.13 -0.02 37.40
N SER A 14 -54.05 -0.59 37.98
CA SER A 14 -53.73 -2.04 38.15
C SER A 14 -54.23 -3.04 37.08
N ASP A 15 -53.38 -3.89 36.50
CA ASP A 15 -52.65 -4.89 37.29
C ASP A 15 -51.41 -5.49 36.58
N SER A 16 -50.70 -6.32 37.32
CA SER A 16 -49.57 -7.16 36.96
C SER A 16 -49.92 -8.31 36.01
N ASN A 17 -49.02 -8.61 35.06
CA ASN A 17 -48.54 -10.00 34.92
C ASN A 17 -47.21 -10.12 34.17
N LYS A 18 -46.43 -11.14 34.54
CA LYS A 18 -45.17 -11.51 33.89
C LYS A 18 -45.44 -12.48 32.74
N HIS A 19 -44.79 -12.30 31.60
CA HIS A 19 -44.43 -13.43 30.74
C HIS A 19 -43.09 -13.14 30.06
N VAL A 20 -42.03 -13.74 30.61
CA VAL A 20 -40.72 -13.79 29.97
C VAL A 20 -40.77 -14.92 28.95
N TYR A 21 -40.66 -14.58 27.67
CA TYR A 21 -40.35 -15.53 26.61
C TYR A 21 -38.92 -15.26 26.15
N GLU A 22 -37.99 -16.06 26.65
CA GLU A 22 -36.62 -16.11 26.10
C GLU A 22 -36.68 -16.66 24.69
N ASN A 23 -36.46 -15.79 23.70
CA ASN A 23 -36.17 -16.21 22.34
C ASN A 23 -34.68 -16.00 22.07
N ASN A 24 -33.96 -17.11 21.95
CA ASN A 24 -32.54 -17.17 21.60
C ASN A 24 -32.29 -16.47 20.26
N LYS A 25 -31.90 -15.19 20.33
CA LYS A 25 -31.32 -14.49 19.19
C LYS A 25 -29.90 -15.00 19.03
N ILE A 26 -29.71 -15.93 18.09
CA ILE A 26 -28.38 -16.17 17.51
C ILE A 26 -28.01 -14.87 16.80
N VAL A 27 -27.29 -14.01 17.51
CA VAL A 27 -26.72 -12.79 16.94
C VAL A 27 -25.54 -13.24 16.10
N THR A 28 -25.80 -13.49 14.82
CA THR A 28 -24.76 -13.55 13.80
C THR A 28 -24.03 -12.22 13.85
N ALA A 29 -22.85 -12.20 14.46
CA ALA A 29 -22.08 -10.99 14.67
C ALA A 29 -21.60 -10.46 13.32
N THR A 30 -22.40 -9.56 12.74
CA THR A 30 -21.95 -8.66 11.68
C THR A 30 -20.79 -7.85 12.25
N ALA A 31 -19.57 -8.17 11.81
CA ALA A 31 -18.41 -7.34 12.05
C ALA A 31 -18.59 -6.04 11.24
N ASP A 32 -19.35 -5.11 11.79
CA ASP A 32 -19.30 -3.72 11.36
C ASP A 32 -17.89 -3.22 11.62
N LEU A 33 -17.20 -2.84 10.54
CA LEU A 33 -16.03 -1.99 10.66
C LEU A 33 -16.51 -0.70 11.31
N THR A 34 -15.84 -0.26 12.36
CA THR A 34 -16.24 0.95 13.07
C THR A 34 -16.16 2.14 12.12
N ALA A 35 -17.02 3.15 12.35
CA ALA A 35 -16.91 4.42 11.62
C ALA A 35 -15.56 5.12 11.87
N GLU A 36 -14.76 4.67 12.84
CA GLU A 36 -13.36 5.06 13.05
C GLU A 36 -12.43 4.46 11.98
N GLU A 37 -12.54 3.15 11.73
CA GLU A 37 -11.75 2.42 10.74
C GLU A 37 -12.08 2.85 9.30
N GLN A 38 -13.34 3.19 9.03
CA GLN A 38 -13.75 3.76 7.74
C GLN A 38 -13.27 5.21 7.55
N ARG A 39 -13.01 5.95 8.65
CA ARG A 39 -12.47 7.32 8.63
C ARG A 39 -10.94 7.36 8.53
N ARG A 40 -10.25 6.31 8.98
CA ARG A 40 -8.82 6.13 8.73
C ARG A 40 -8.64 5.67 7.28
N GLY A 41 -8.04 6.53 6.46
CA GLY A 41 -7.72 6.17 5.08
C GLY A 41 -6.79 4.95 4.99
N GLY A 42 -6.83 4.26 3.86
CA GLY A 42 -5.98 3.09 3.64
C GLY A 42 -4.53 3.46 3.28
N PRO A 43 -3.61 2.49 3.29
CA PRO A 43 -2.22 2.75 2.95
C PRO A 43 -2.05 3.22 1.51
N VAL A 44 -1.07 4.09 1.30
CA VAL A 44 -0.64 4.57 -0.01
C VAL A 44 0.54 3.70 -0.46
N VAL A 45 0.37 2.98 -1.56
CA VAL A 45 1.46 2.24 -2.20
C VAL A 45 2.32 3.21 -2.99
N VAL A 46 3.63 3.17 -2.76
CA VAL A 46 4.64 3.96 -3.47
C VAL A 46 5.71 3.00 -4.00
N GLU A 47 5.89 3.01 -5.32
CA GLU A 47 6.77 2.09 -6.04
C GLU A 47 7.92 2.88 -6.67
N LEU A 48 9.15 2.63 -6.22
CA LEU A 48 10.36 3.21 -6.80
C LEU A 48 10.91 2.28 -7.88
N PHE A 49 11.15 2.82 -9.07
CA PHE A 49 11.95 2.20 -10.13
C PHE A 49 13.32 2.88 -10.16
N SER A 50 14.36 2.10 -9.89
CA SER A 50 15.74 2.54 -9.67
C SER A 50 16.73 1.61 -10.38
N SER A 51 18.00 2.00 -10.46
CA SER A 51 19.10 1.10 -10.87
C SER A 51 20.45 1.66 -10.42
N GLN A 52 21.32 0.81 -9.90
CA GLN A 52 22.71 1.14 -9.57
C GLN A 52 23.53 1.54 -10.82
N GLY A 53 23.11 1.14 -12.03
CA GLY A 53 23.70 1.58 -13.29
C GLY A 53 23.34 3.03 -13.67
N CYS A 54 22.32 3.63 -13.04
CA CYS A 54 21.88 5.00 -13.29
C CYS A 54 22.55 5.99 -12.30
N ALA A 55 23.23 7.02 -12.84
CA ALA A 55 23.94 8.03 -12.04
C ALA A 55 23.07 8.74 -10.98
N ALA A 56 21.81 9.01 -11.33
CA ALA A 56 20.87 9.79 -10.53
C ALA A 56 20.09 8.95 -9.50
N SER A 57 20.06 7.63 -9.65
CA SER A 57 19.25 6.73 -8.80
C SER A 57 19.65 6.67 -7.31
N PRO A 58 20.93 6.78 -6.91
CA PRO A 58 21.29 6.77 -5.49
C PRO A 58 20.70 7.91 -4.67
N GLU A 59 20.35 9.04 -5.28
CA GLU A 59 19.69 10.15 -4.58
C GLU A 59 18.22 9.80 -4.25
N ALA A 60 17.50 9.24 -5.23
CA ALA A 60 16.16 8.68 -5.02
C ALA A 60 16.14 7.53 -4.01
N ASP A 61 17.10 6.61 -4.06
CA ASP A 61 17.19 5.50 -3.09
C ASP A 61 17.33 6.04 -1.66
N LEU A 62 18.14 7.08 -1.46
CA LEU A 62 18.27 7.74 -0.15
C LEU A 62 16.98 8.47 0.27
N LEU A 63 16.32 9.17 -0.65
CA LEU A 63 15.05 9.85 -0.39
C LEU A 63 13.93 8.85 -0.04
N PHE A 64 13.87 7.72 -0.73
CA PHE A 64 12.94 6.63 -0.48
C PHE A 64 13.23 5.91 0.86
N SER A 65 14.51 5.79 1.22
CA SER A 65 14.93 5.31 2.54
C SER A 65 14.47 6.24 3.68
N ARG A 66 14.60 7.57 3.49
CA ARG A 66 14.07 8.59 4.43
C ARG A 66 12.55 8.49 4.57
N LEU A 67 11.85 8.28 3.46
CA LEU A 67 10.41 8.04 3.45
C LEU A 67 10.02 6.80 4.26
N GLY A 68 10.78 5.70 4.13
CA GLY A 68 10.57 4.47 4.89
C GLY A 68 10.86 4.56 6.38
N ARG A 69 11.77 5.44 6.80
CA ARG A 69 12.01 5.76 8.22
C ARG A 69 10.96 6.68 8.85
N GLY A 70 10.11 7.31 8.03
CA GLY A 70 9.11 8.27 8.49
C GLY A 70 9.64 9.70 8.68
N ASP A 71 10.80 10.03 8.11
CA ASP A 71 11.48 11.34 8.28
C ASP A 71 10.61 12.55 7.87
N PHE A 72 9.52 12.32 7.12
CA PHE A 72 8.62 13.34 6.55
C PHE A 72 7.27 13.54 7.26
N ASN A 73 6.98 12.80 8.34
CA ASN A 73 5.75 12.93 9.14
C ASN A 73 4.45 12.98 8.31
N LEU A 74 4.25 12.01 7.41
CA LEU A 74 3.04 11.92 6.59
C LEU A 74 1.87 11.32 7.38
N ASP A 75 0.68 11.93 7.26
CA ASP A 75 -0.55 11.51 7.96
C ASP A 75 -1.19 10.21 7.41
N VAL A 76 -0.52 9.53 6.47
CA VAL A 76 -1.00 8.30 5.81
C VAL A 76 0.03 7.17 5.95
N PRO A 77 -0.40 5.93 6.24
CA PRO A 77 0.51 4.79 6.24
C PRO A 77 0.99 4.49 4.80
N LEU A 78 2.25 4.12 4.65
CA LEU A 78 2.87 3.86 3.35
C LEU A 78 3.20 2.37 3.18
N ILE A 79 3.04 1.87 1.95
CA ILE A 79 3.60 0.60 1.50
C ILE A 79 4.66 0.95 0.46
N LEU A 80 5.92 0.75 0.80
CA LEU A 80 7.06 1.17 -0.02
C LEU A 80 7.72 -0.06 -0.66
N LEU A 81 7.90 -0.02 -1.98
CA LEU A 81 8.44 -1.11 -2.79
C LEU A 81 9.53 -0.57 -3.73
N ALA A 82 10.76 -1.10 -3.66
CA ALA A 82 11.85 -0.72 -4.57
C ALA A 82 12.15 -1.83 -5.61
N TYR A 83 12.00 -1.46 -6.87
CA TYR A 83 12.18 -2.30 -8.05
C TYR A 83 13.42 -1.85 -8.82
N HIS A 84 14.35 -2.79 -9.06
CA HIS A 84 15.58 -2.50 -9.81
C HIS A 84 15.47 -2.96 -11.26
N VAL A 85 15.58 -2.01 -12.19
CA VAL A 85 15.46 -2.29 -13.64
C VAL A 85 16.82 -2.69 -14.22
N ASP A 86 16.81 -3.65 -15.16
CA ASP A 86 18.04 -4.23 -15.74
C ASP A 86 18.55 -3.47 -16.99
N TYR A 87 17.74 -2.59 -17.58
CA TYR A 87 18.11 -1.91 -18.82
C TYR A 87 19.26 -0.91 -18.72
N TRP A 88 19.84 -0.66 -17.52
CA TRP A 88 21.08 0.10 -17.37
C TRP A 88 22.35 -0.77 -17.33
N ASP A 89 22.23 -2.10 -17.25
CA ASP A 89 23.37 -3.03 -17.11
C ASP A 89 24.41 -2.89 -18.24
N TYR A 90 23.99 -2.41 -19.41
CA TYR A 90 24.88 -2.16 -20.55
C TYR A 90 25.89 -1.01 -20.31
N MET A 91 25.72 -0.19 -19.27
CA MET A 91 26.63 0.89 -18.89
C MET A 91 27.90 0.41 -18.15
N GLY A 92 28.14 -0.90 -18.09
CA GLY A 92 29.37 -1.49 -17.55
C GLY A 92 29.31 -1.91 -16.08
N TRP A 93 28.22 -1.60 -15.38
CA TRP A 93 27.89 -2.19 -14.08
C TRP A 93 26.57 -2.93 -14.19
N LYS A 94 26.59 -4.23 -13.86
CA LYS A 94 25.38 -5.04 -13.73
C LYS A 94 24.82 -4.89 -12.32
N ASP A 95 23.60 -4.42 -12.22
CA ASP A 95 22.90 -4.29 -10.95
C ASP A 95 22.56 -5.68 -10.37
N PRO A 96 23.02 -6.04 -9.15
CA PRO A 96 22.71 -7.35 -8.56
C PRO A 96 21.22 -7.53 -8.22
N PHE A 97 20.44 -6.44 -8.16
CA PHE A 97 18.99 -6.45 -7.93
C PHE A 97 18.20 -6.22 -9.23
N GLY A 98 18.87 -5.95 -10.35
CA GLY A 98 18.28 -5.70 -11.65
C GLY A 98 17.52 -6.91 -12.20
N SER A 99 16.26 -6.72 -12.59
CA SER A 99 15.44 -7.79 -13.18
C SER A 99 14.54 -7.29 -14.31
N SER A 100 14.54 -8.02 -15.44
CA SER A 100 13.65 -7.78 -16.58
C SER A 100 12.17 -7.77 -16.21
N GLN A 101 11.76 -8.50 -15.15
CA GLN A 101 10.39 -8.47 -14.63
C GLN A 101 10.00 -7.06 -14.16
N TRP A 102 10.94 -6.35 -13.54
CA TRP A 102 10.77 -4.99 -13.03
C TRP A 102 10.76 -3.96 -14.15
N THR A 103 11.58 -4.16 -15.19
CA THR A 103 11.51 -3.39 -16.44
C THR A 103 10.17 -3.57 -17.16
N VAL A 104 9.64 -4.79 -17.24
CA VAL A 104 8.29 -5.05 -17.79
C VAL A 104 7.21 -4.38 -16.95
N ARG A 105 7.30 -4.41 -15.62
CA ARG A 105 6.38 -3.69 -14.72
C ARG A 105 6.40 -2.19 -14.96
N GLN A 106 7.59 -1.59 -15.09
CA GLN A 106 7.72 -0.16 -15.39
C GLN A 106 7.12 0.19 -16.75
N LYS A 107 7.36 -0.64 -17.77
CA LYS A 107 6.80 -0.46 -19.11
C LYS A 107 5.27 -0.44 -19.09
N ALA A 108 4.64 -1.33 -18.33
CA ALA A 108 3.19 -1.33 -18.15
C ALA A 108 2.68 -0.02 -17.50
N TYR A 109 3.46 0.62 -16.61
CA TYR A 109 3.13 1.95 -16.10
C TYR A 109 3.31 3.06 -17.14
N VAL A 110 4.37 3.04 -17.94
CA VAL A 110 4.56 3.98 -19.06
C VAL A 110 3.38 3.92 -20.05
N GLU A 111 2.93 2.71 -20.41
CA GLU A 111 1.77 2.51 -21.29
C GLU A 111 0.44 2.98 -20.65
N SER A 112 0.18 2.62 -19.39
CA SER A 112 -1.08 2.96 -18.70
C SER A 112 -1.20 4.44 -18.30
N LEU A 113 -0.10 5.08 -17.95
CA LEU A 113 -0.02 6.50 -17.59
C LEU A 113 0.24 7.42 -18.80
N LYS A 114 0.44 6.84 -20.00
CA LYS A 114 0.70 7.54 -21.28
C LYS A 114 1.94 8.43 -21.22
N LEU A 115 3.04 7.88 -20.72
CA LEU A 115 4.34 8.55 -20.66
C LEU A 115 5.12 8.28 -21.96
N ASP A 116 5.99 9.21 -22.36
CA ASP A 116 6.75 9.09 -23.62
C ASP A 116 7.88 8.04 -23.54
N THR A 117 8.46 7.82 -22.35
CA THR A 117 9.60 6.90 -22.15
C THR A 117 9.65 6.33 -20.75
N MET A 118 10.29 5.16 -20.60
CA MET A 118 10.83 4.71 -19.32
C MET A 118 12.05 5.57 -18.94
N PHE A 119 12.22 5.84 -17.66
CA PHE A 119 13.37 6.55 -17.10
C PHE A 119 13.60 6.13 -15.65
N THR A 120 14.79 6.38 -15.11
CA THR A 120 15.05 6.26 -13.68
C THR A 120 15.76 7.49 -13.15
N PRO A 121 15.57 7.85 -11.88
CA PRO A 121 14.68 7.17 -10.94
C PRO A 121 13.24 7.70 -11.04
N GLN A 122 12.27 6.78 -11.08
CA GLN A 122 10.84 7.08 -11.22
C GLN A 122 10.07 6.56 -10.02
N ILE A 123 9.14 7.35 -9.49
CA ILE A 123 8.15 6.90 -8.50
C ILE A 123 6.80 6.74 -9.18
N VAL A 124 6.07 5.69 -8.82
CA VAL A 124 4.64 5.50 -9.13
C VAL A 124 3.86 5.40 -7.82
N VAL A 125 2.81 6.19 -7.67
CA VAL A 125 1.95 6.25 -6.47
C VAL A 125 0.56 5.71 -6.77
N GLN A 126 0.10 4.76 -5.95
CA GLN A 126 -1.17 4.02 -6.09
C GLN A 126 -1.41 3.41 -7.49
N GLY A 127 -0.37 3.24 -8.31
CA GLY A 127 -0.49 2.85 -9.73
C GLY A 127 -1.20 3.87 -10.62
N ARG A 128 -1.27 5.15 -10.21
CA ARG A 128 -2.15 6.18 -10.82
C ARG A 128 -1.48 7.52 -11.10
N ALA A 129 -0.44 7.86 -10.33
CA ALA A 129 0.35 9.08 -10.51
C ALA A 129 1.83 8.71 -10.51
N GLN A 130 2.67 9.57 -11.09
CA GLN A 130 4.11 9.37 -11.17
C GLN A 130 4.85 10.69 -11.05
N CYS A 131 6.08 10.64 -10.56
CA CYS A 131 6.98 11.79 -10.39
C CYS A 131 8.44 11.37 -10.55
N VAL A 132 9.32 12.35 -10.79
CA VAL A 132 10.77 12.10 -10.75
C VAL A 132 11.19 11.91 -9.29
N ALA A 133 11.94 10.84 -9.01
CA ALA A 133 12.17 10.39 -7.64
C ALA A 133 13.29 11.14 -6.89
N ASN A 134 13.90 12.16 -7.50
CA ASN A 134 14.93 13.00 -6.85
C ASN A 134 14.36 14.31 -6.28
N GLU A 135 13.13 14.69 -6.65
CA GLU A 135 12.50 15.94 -6.22
C GLU A 135 11.65 15.72 -4.95
N GLU A 136 12.18 16.07 -3.78
CA GLU A 136 11.56 15.79 -2.48
C GLU A 136 10.12 16.32 -2.37
N GLU A 137 9.87 17.58 -2.71
CA GLU A 137 8.52 18.15 -2.60
C GLU A 137 7.58 17.64 -3.71
N GLU A 138 8.08 17.25 -4.89
CA GLU A 138 7.26 16.60 -5.92
C GLU A 138 6.78 15.23 -5.44
N LEU A 139 7.69 14.43 -4.87
CA LEU A 139 7.37 13.13 -4.26
C LEU A 139 6.35 13.28 -3.13
N LEU A 140 6.59 14.19 -2.18
CA LEU A 140 5.69 14.39 -1.05
C LEU A 140 4.32 14.94 -1.49
N SER A 141 4.28 15.85 -2.46
CA SER A 141 3.05 16.35 -3.07
C SER A 141 2.28 15.24 -3.79
N CYS A 142 2.98 14.37 -4.54
CA CYS A 142 2.39 13.22 -5.23
C CYS A 142 1.77 12.22 -4.24
N ILE A 143 2.44 11.95 -3.13
CA ILE A 143 1.92 11.09 -2.04
C ILE A 143 0.73 11.74 -1.32
N ARG A 144 0.82 13.02 -0.93
CA ARG A 144 -0.28 13.77 -0.27
C ARG A 144 -1.53 13.87 -1.15
N SER A 145 -1.35 13.94 -2.47
CA SER A 145 -2.44 14.00 -3.46
C SER A 145 -3.04 12.62 -3.79
N ALA A 146 -2.43 11.53 -3.33
CA ALA A 146 -2.87 10.18 -3.64
C ALA A 146 -4.13 9.79 -2.86
N PRO A 147 -5.09 9.08 -3.49
CA PRO A 147 -6.29 8.64 -2.79
C PRO A 147 -5.96 7.53 -1.78
N SER A 148 -6.04 7.87 -0.50
CA SER A 148 -5.92 6.97 0.65
C SER A 148 -7.24 6.21 0.87
N VAL A 149 -7.52 5.22 0.02
CA VAL A 149 -8.75 4.43 0.06
C VAL A 149 -8.60 3.24 1.02
N PRO A 150 -9.50 3.02 1.99
CA PRO A 150 -9.47 1.83 2.85
C PRO A 150 -9.43 0.54 2.03
N GLY A 151 -8.37 -0.24 2.22
CA GLY A 151 -8.19 -1.54 1.57
C GLY A 151 -9.16 -2.60 2.12
N PRO A 152 -9.36 -3.73 1.43
CA PRO A 152 -10.14 -4.83 1.95
C PRO A 152 -9.50 -5.37 3.24
N ALA A 153 -10.25 -5.42 4.34
CA ALA A 153 -9.76 -5.97 5.59
C ALA A 153 -9.47 -7.47 5.44
N PHE A 154 -8.21 -7.86 5.66
CA PHE A 154 -7.75 -9.25 5.66
C PHE A 154 -7.01 -9.59 6.96
N LYS A 155 -7.08 -10.86 7.35
CA LYS A 155 -6.22 -11.45 8.39
C LYS A 155 -5.11 -12.23 7.69
N ALA A 156 -3.87 -11.93 8.04
CA ALA A 156 -2.72 -12.74 7.67
C ALA A 156 -2.26 -13.56 8.89
N ASN A 157 -2.05 -14.85 8.70
CA ASN A 157 -1.38 -15.72 9.66
C ASN A 157 -0.03 -16.15 9.08
N PHE A 158 1.01 -16.08 9.90
CA PHE A 158 2.39 -16.37 9.52
C PHE A 158 2.90 -17.54 10.35
N GLU A 159 3.15 -18.67 9.70
CA GLU A 159 3.76 -19.84 10.31
C GLU A 159 5.16 -20.03 9.71
N ARG A 160 6.15 -20.41 10.52
CA ARG A 160 7.49 -20.80 10.05
C ARG A 160 7.72 -22.28 10.37
N PRO A 161 7.23 -23.24 9.55
CA PRO A 161 7.32 -24.67 9.86
C PRO A 161 8.75 -25.21 9.95
N THR A 162 9.67 -24.60 9.21
CA THR A 162 11.11 -24.90 9.18
C THR A 162 11.90 -23.59 9.07
N PRO A 163 13.21 -23.56 9.38
CA PRO A 163 14.03 -22.37 9.19
C PRO A 163 13.89 -21.76 7.78
N ASP A 164 13.77 -22.58 6.75
CA ASP A 164 13.83 -22.14 5.34
C ASP A 164 12.45 -21.96 4.69
N SER A 165 11.35 -22.10 5.46
CA SER A 165 9.98 -22.02 4.93
C SER A 165 9.10 -21.05 5.73
N LEU A 166 8.54 -20.05 5.07
CA LEU A 166 7.45 -19.22 5.60
C LEU A 166 6.13 -19.61 4.92
N LYS A 167 5.13 -19.97 5.71
CA LYS A 167 3.76 -20.25 5.27
C LYS A 167 2.88 -19.07 5.65
N VAL A 168 2.36 -18.38 4.64
CA VAL A 168 1.43 -17.25 4.82
C VAL A 168 0.02 -17.70 4.47
N SER A 169 -0.92 -17.55 5.40
CA SER A 169 -2.34 -17.82 5.17
C SER A 169 -3.13 -16.52 5.22
N LEU A 170 -3.77 -16.14 4.11
CA LEU A 170 -4.56 -14.92 3.99
C LEU A 170 -6.06 -15.28 4.02
N THR A 171 -6.82 -14.61 4.90
CA THR A 171 -8.28 -14.78 5.03
C THR A 171 -8.94 -13.41 4.99
N TRP A 172 -9.80 -13.16 4.00
CA TRP A 172 -10.51 -11.89 3.84
C TRP A 172 -11.99 -12.11 3.53
N ALA A 173 -12.80 -11.11 3.84
CA ALA A 173 -14.23 -11.07 3.47
C ALA A 173 -14.42 -10.05 2.35
N LEU A 174 -14.59 -10.53 1.12
CA LEU A 174 -14.83 -9.69 -0.04
C LEU A 174 -16.27 -9.12 0.02
N ARG A 175 -16.41 -7.82 0.29
CA ARG A 175 -17.71 -7.14 0.44
C ARG A 175 -18.29 -6.56 -0.85
N THR A 176 -17.51 -6.54 -1.93
CA THR A 176 -17.92 -6.08 -3.26
C THR A 176 -18.04 -7.27 -4.20
N LYS A 177 -18.96 -7.21 -5.18
CA LYS A 177 -18.86 -8.12 -6.34
C LYS A 177 -17.59 -7.78 -7.08
N VAL A 178 -16.64 -8.71 -7.07
CA VAL A 178 -15.63 -8.77 -8.13
C VAL A 178 -16.36 -8.97 -9.45
N ASP A 179 -15.97 -8.19 -10.44
CA ASP A 179 -16.51 -8.23 -11.79
C ASP A 179 -15.96 -9.46 -12.55
N GLN A 180 -16.16 -9.51 -13.86
CA GLN A 180 -15.60 -10.60 -14.67
C GLN A 180 -14.06 -10.53 -14.80
N SER A 181 -13.44 -9.45 -14.32
CA SER A 181 -11.99 -9.20 -14.39
C SER A 181 -11.19 -9.88 -13.27
N GLY A 182 -11.87 -10.36 -12.22
CA GLY A 182 -11.23 -11.04 -11.09
C GLY A 182 -10.60 -10.09 -10.06
N ALA A 183 -9.82 -10.65 -9.14
CA ALA A 183 -9.03 -9.89 -8.18
C ALA A 183 -7.60 -10.46 -8.13
N ASN A 184 -6.61 -9.59 -8.32
CA ASN A 184 -5.20 -9.97 -8.24
C ASN A 184 -4.70 -9.83 -6.80
N VAL A 185 -4.04 -10.87 -6.29
CA VAL A 185 -3.34 -10.84 -5.00
C VAL A 185 -1.84 -10.83 -5.30
N MET A 186 -1.16 -9.76 -4.90
CA MET A 186 0.29 -9.62 -5.04
C MET A 186 0.94 -9.84 -3.68
N VAL A 187 1.96 -10.71 -3.64
CA VAL A 187 2.81 -10.92 -2.46
C VAL A 187 4.21 -10.42 -2.81
N ALA A 188 4.77 -9.59 -1.94
CA ALA A 188 6.06 -8.95 -2.13
C ALA A 188 7.03 -9.42 -1.04
N LEU A 189 8.19 -9.96 -1.44
CA LEU A 189 9.28 -10.35 -0.55
C LEU A 189 10.42 -9.36 -0.76
N TYR A 190 10.75 -8.59 0.29
CA TYR A 190 11.76 -7.54 0.24
C TYR A 190 12.80 -7.68 1.35
N GLU A 191 13.98 -7.11 1.12
CA GLU A 191 15.05 -6.98 2.10
C GLU A 191 15.47 -5.51 2.33
N CYS A 192 16.15 -5.29 3.47
CA CYS A 192 16.53 -3.99 4.02
C CYS A 192 18.00 -4.04 4.48
N GLY A 193 18.67 -2.90 4.54
CA GLY A 193 20.04 -2.79 5.04
C GLY A 193 21.09 -3.49 4.17
N LEU A 194 20.79 -3.73 2.89
CA LEU A 194 21.71 -4.36 1.95
C LEU A 194 22.76 -3.33 1.48
N ILE A 195 24.02 -3.76 1.37
CA ILE A 195 25.14 -2.90 0.97
C ILE A 195 25.75 -3.44 -0.32
N THR A 196 26.08 -2.56 -1.26
CA THR A 196 26.75 -2.94 -2.52
C THR A 196 27.91 -2.01 -2.81
N ASP A 197 29.11 -2.59 -2.95
CA ASP A 197 30.25 -1.92 -3.56
C ASP A 197 30.08 -1.90 -5.08
N CYS A 198 30.13 -0.72 -5.70
CA CYS A 198 30.00 -0.56 -7.15
C CYS A 198 31.38 -0.36 -7.80
N PRO A 199 32.07 -1.41 -8.28
CA PRO A 199 33.40 -1.30 -8.90
C PRO A 199 33.42 -0.65 -10.28
N ASP A 200 32.27 -0.46 -10.94
CA ASP A 200 32.21 0.16 -12.27
C ASP A 200 30.90 0.93 -12.54
N GLY A 201 30.73 1.39 -13.79
CA GLY A 201 29.53 2.07 -14.27
C GLY A 201 29.40 3.51 -13.75
N ALA A 202 28.19 4.07 -13.85
CA ALA A 202 27.94 5.47 -13.49
C ALA A 202 28.15 5.78 -11.99
N ASN A 203 28.11 4.76 -11.13
CA ASN A 203 28.30 4.86 -9.68
C ASN A 203 29.61 4.21 -9.20
N LYS A 204 30.61 4.12 -10.09
CA LYS A 204 31.93 3.55 -9.80
C LYS A 204 32.57 4.11 -8.53
N ASN A 205 33.14 3.22 -7.73
CA ASN A 205 33.78 3.47 -6.43
C ASN A 205 32.83 4.04 -5.35
N ARG A 206 31.50 3.93 -5.52
CA ARG A 206 30.52 4.24 -4.47
C ARG A 206 30.12 2.97 -3.73
N VAL A 207 29.82 3.14 -2.44
CA VAL A 207 29.10 2.15 -1.63
C VAL A 207 27.65 2.59 -1.58
N LEU A 208 26.72 1.72 -2.00
CA LEU A 208 25.30 2.03 -2.04
C LEU A 208 24.55 1.26 -0.93
N SER A 209 23.69 1.98 -0.20
CA SER A 209 22.71 1.37 0.72
C SER A 209 21.45 1.04 -0.07
N ASN A 210 20.88 -0.13 0.18
CA ASN A 210 19.82 -0.70 -0.61
C ASN A 210 18.67 -1.08 0.33
N GLU A 211 17.62 -0.27 0.29
CA GLU A 211 16.45 -0.42 1.14
C GLU A 211 15.24 -0.90 0.32
N TRP A 212 14.47 -1.81 0.93
CA TRP A 212 13.19 -2.32 0.48
C TRP A 212 13.23 -3.01 -0.89
N ARG A 213 14.36 -3.67 -1.18
CA ARG A 213 14.66 -4.31 -2.47
C ARG A 213 13.85 -5.58 -2.65
N LEU A 214 13.17 -5.71 -3.78
CA LEU A 214 12.32 -6.87 -4.10
C LEU A 214 13.07 -7.97 -4.86
N TYR A 215 12.84 -9.21 -4.44
CA TYR A 215 13.29 -10.41 -5.15
C TYR A 215 12.32 -10.80 -6.28
N SER A 216 12.87 -11.22 -7.42
CA SER A 216 12.14 -11.61 -8.64
C SER A 216 12.21 -13.11 -8.93
#